data_AF-A0A246WQV1-F1
#
_entry.id   AF-A0A246WQV1-F1
#
_cell.length_a   1.000
_cell.length_b   1.000
_cell.length_c   1.000
_cell.angle_alpha   90.00
_cell.angle_beta   90.00
_cell.angle_gamma   90.00
#
_symmetry.space_group_name_H-M   'P 1'
#
loop_
_entity.id
_entity.type
_entity.pdbx_description
1 polymer ?
#
loop_
_entity_poly.entity_id
_entity_poly.type
_entity_poly.pdbx_seq_one_letter_code
_entity_poly.pdbx_strand_id
1 'polypeptide(L)' 'MTDKVLQSGTHIARYDAVEKPDHAFEAQVFVRLTREPEVAETYIPAGIFPTEEEALAGARERAQRALKEHEF' A
#
# COMPACT_ATOMS: atom_id res chain seq x y z
N MET A 1 -7.28 -14.41 -0.29
CA MET A 1 -5.85 -14.12 -0.50
C MET A 1 -5.76 -13.38 -1.81
N THR A 2 -5.85 -12.05 -1.78
CA THR A 2 -5.83 -11.24 -3.00
C THR A 2 -4.47 -10.57 -3.03
N ASP A 3 -3.66 -10.90 -4.04
CA ASP A 3 -2.28 -10.46 -4.29
C ASP A 3 -2.15 -8.93 -4.39
N LYS A 4 -2.25 -8.22 -3.27
CA LYS A 4 -1.98 -6.77 -3.14
C LYS A 4 -0.56 -6.52 -2.62
N VAL A 5 0.42 -7.23 -3.18
CA VAL A 5 1.84 -7.12 -2.79
C VAL A 5 2.69 -6.92 -4.03
N LEU A 6 3.59 -5.94 -3.98
CA LEU A 6 4.62 -5.67 -4.97
C LEU A 6 5.98 -5.91 -4.32
N GLN A 7 6.92 -6.45 -5.07
CA GLN A 7 8.29 -6.65 -4.60
C GLN A 7 9.30 -6.12 -5.62
N SER A 8 10.31 -5.41 -5.13
CA SER A 8 11.46 -4.94 -5.90
C SER A 8 12.75 -5.27 -5.16
N GLY A 9 13.47 -6.30 -5.62
CA GLY A 9 14.65 -6.80 -4.92
C GLY A 9 14.33 -7.23 -3.49
N THR A 10 14.94 -6.57 -2.51
CA THR A 10 14.71 -6.79 -1.06
C THR A 10 13.57 -5.95 -0.48
N HIS A 11 12.78 -5.27 -1.29
CA HIS A 11 11.75 -4.33 -0.83
C HIS A 11 10.37 -4.90 -1.14
N ILE A 12 9.48 -4.87 -0.16
CA ILE A 12 8.10 -5.32 -0.28
C ILE A 12 7.21 -4.10 -0.03
N ALA A 13 6.24 -3.89 -0.90
CA ALA A 13 5.17 -2.92 -0.72
C ALA A 13 3.82 -3.64 -0.82
N ARG A 14 3.14 -3.79 0.31
CA ARG A 14 1.75 -4.24 0.37
C ARG A 14 0.85 -3.03 0.24
N TYR A 15 -0.27 -3.18 -0.46
CA TYR A 15 -1.25 -2.11 -0.62
C TYR A 15 -2.65 -2.63 -0.31
N ASP A 16 -3.55 -1.75 0.10
CA ASP A 16 -4.93 -2.12 0.39
C ASP A 16 -5.87 -0.94 0.18
N ALA A 17 -7.17 -1.24 0.15
CA ALA A 17 -8.23 -0.26 0.21
C ALA A 17 -9.17 -0.65 1.35
N VAL A 18 -9.36 0.25 2.30
CA VAL A 18 -10.18 0.01 3.50
C VAL A 18 -11.36 0.96 3.50
N GLU A 19 -12.57 0.43 3.53
CA GLU A 19 -13.79 1.23 3.67
C GLU A 19 -13.80 1.95 5.04
N LYS A 20 -14.16 3.22 5.00
CA LYS A 20 -14.30 4.11 6.15
C LYS A 20 -15.78 4.29 6.52
N PRO A 21 -16.09 4.77 7.73
CA PRO A 21 -17.48 4.95 8.18
C PRO A 21 -18.33 5.90 7.31
N ASP A 22 -17.69 6.75 6.51
CA ASP A 22 -18.31 7.69 5.56
C ASP A 22 -18.52 7.09 4.15
N HIS A 23 -18.36 5.77 3.99
CA HIS A 23 -18.40 5.04 2.72
C HIS A 23 -17.30 5.44 1.72
N ALA A 24 -16.30 6.18 2.17
CA ALA A 24 -15.09 6.41 1.40
C ALA A 24 -14.10 5.25 1.61
N PHE A 25 -13.13 5.12 0.72
CA PHE A 25 -12.10 4.08 0.77
C PHE A 25 -10.73 4.72 0.99
N GLU A 26 -10.06 4.34 2.06
CA GLU A 26 -8.66 4.75 2.30
C GLU A 26 -7.71 3.83 1.56
N ALA A 27 -6.91 4.42 0.69
CA ALA A 27 -5.80 3.76 0.03
C ALA A 27 -4.61 3.67 1.00
N GLN A 28 -4.24 2.45 1.34
CA GLN A 28 -3.21 2.14 2.33
C GLN A 28 -2.01 1.49 1.65
N VAL A 29 -0.80 1.89 2.02
CA VAL A 29 0.45 1.26 1.57
C VAL A 29 1.31 0.93 2.78
N PHE A 30 1.95 -0.23 2.74
CA PHE A 30 2.79 -0.76 3.80
C PHE A 30 4.10 -1.25 3.19
N VAL A 31 5.22 -0.67 3.60
CA VAL A 31 6.54 -0.98 3.03
C VAL A 31 7.46 -1.60 4.06
N ARG A 32 8.27 -2.57 3.65
CA ARG A 32 9.32 -3.18 4.48
C ARG A 32 10.39 -3.83 3.63
N LEU A 33 11.49 -4.25 4.26
CA LEU A 33 12.44 -5.15 3.65
C LEU A 33 12.00 -6.62 3.76
N THR A 34 12.44 -7.46 2.84
CA THR A 34 12.17 -8.91 2.83
C THR A 34 12.65 -9.63 4.09
N ARG A 35 13.72 -9.12 4.72
CA ARG A 35 14.30 -9.64 5.97
C ARG A 35 13.51 -9.21 7.21
N GLU A 36 12.63 -8.22 7.09
CA GLU A 36 11.89 -7.64 8.20
C GLU A 36 10.54 -8.34 8.37
N PRO A 37 10.08 -8.54 9.62
CA PRO A 37 8.76 -9.10 9.87
C PRO A 37 7.65 -8.13 9.43
N GLU A 38 6.45 -8.63 9.17
CA GLU A 38 5.30 -7.80 8.75
C GLU A 38 4.93 -6.71 9.76
N VAL A 39 5.21 -6.92 11.05
CA VAL A 39 4.99 -5.90 12.10
C VAL A 39 5.91 -4.68 11.96
N ALA A 40 7.00 -4.80 11.20
CA ALA A 40 7.93 -3.70 10.93
C ALA A 40 7.55 -2.89 9.68
N GLU A 41 6.36 -3.11 9.10
CA GLU A 41 5.89 -2.33 7.96
C GLU A 41 5.69 -0.85 8.30
N THR A 42 6.31 0.03 7.51
CA THR A 42 6.01 1.47 7.55
C THR A 42 4.70 1.70 6.81
N TYR A 43 3.73 2.31 7.50
CA TYR A 43 2.48 2.76 6.90
C TYR A 43 2.67 4.07 6.12
N ILE A 44 2.17 4.09 4.89
CA ILE A 44 2.19 5.22 3.98
C ILE A 44 0.76 5.45 3.48
N PRO A 45 0.09 6.55 3.88
CA PRO A 45 -1.23 6.87 3.36
C PRO A 45 -1.14 7.28 1.88
N ALA A 46 -2.04 6.75 1.04
CA ALA A 46 -2.09 7.02 -0.39
C ALA A 46 -3.31 7.86 -0.81
N GLY A 47 -4.19 8.20 0.13
CA GLY A 47 -5.36 9.06 -0.09
C GLY A 47 -6.67 8.42 0.34
N ILE A 48 -7.76 9.17 0.20
CA ILE A 48 -9.14 8.72 0.42
C ILE A 48 -9.91 8.93 -0.88
N PHE A 49 -10.63 7.91 -1.33
CA PHE A 49 -11.31 7.87 -2.61
C PHE A 49 -12.78 7.50 -2.45
N PRO A 50 -13.67 7.91 -3.36
CA PRO A 50 -15.09 7.56 -3.31
C PRO A 50 -15.36 6.07 -3.56
N THR A 51 -14.47 5.36 -4.26
CA THR A 51 -14.65 3.95 -4.62
C THR A 51 -13.45 3.08 -4.26
N GLU A 52 -13.69 1.79 -4.02
CA GLU A 52 -12.63 0.82 -3.73
C GLU A 52 -11.64 0.70 -4.90
N GLU A 53 -12.13 0.74 -6.14
CA GLU A 53 -11.30 0.62 -7.34
C GLU A 53 -10.32 1.79 -7.46
N GLU A 54 -10.78 3.02 -7.24
CA GLU A 54 -9.92 4.21 -7.23
C GLU A 54 -8.91 4.18 -6.09
N ALA A 55 -9.33 3.75 -4.89
CA ALA A 55 -8.42 3.58 -3.76
C ALA A 55 -7.34 2.53 -4.05
N LEU A 56 -7.71 1.39 -4.64
CA LEU A 56 -6.75 0.34 -5.00
C LEU A 56 -5.78 0.79 -6.10
N ALA A 57 -6.27 1.52 -7.11
CA ALA A 57 -5.43 2.09 -8.15
C ALA A 57 -4.42 3.09 -7.55
N GLY A 58 -4.88 3.99 -6.68
CA GLY A 58 -4.04 4.95 -5.97
C GLY A 58 -3.03 4.28 -5.04
N ALA A 59 -3.45 3.27 -4.28
CA ALA A 59 -2.57 2.51 -3.40
C ALA A 59 -1.49 1.76 -4.20
N ARG A 60 -1.84 1.18 -5.35
CA ARG A 60 -0.90 0.49 -6.25
C ARG A 60 0.13 1.45 -6.83
N GLU A 61 -0.28 2.61 -7.34
CA GLU A 61 0.63 3.62 -7.87
C GLU A 61 1.59 4.12 -6.77
N ARG A 62 1.05 4.39 -5.57
CA ARG A 62 1.85 4.82 -4.42
C ARG A 62 2.86 3.76 -3.98
N ALA A 63 2.47 2.49 -3.99
CA ALA A 63 3.34 1.35 -3.67
C ALA A 63 4.46 1.20 -4.71
N GLN A 64 4.17 1.36 -6.00
CA GLN A 64 5.19 1.38 -7.04
C GLN A 64 6.18 2.52 -6.86
N ARG A 65 5.70 3.73 -6.52
CA ARG A 65 6.57 4.86 -6.21
C ARG A 65 7.44 4.58 -4.99
N ALA A 66 6.87 4.05 -3.90
CA ALA A 66 7.61 3.72 -2.69
C ALA A 66 8.76 2.73 -2.96
N LEU A 67 8.50 1.72 -3.80
CA LEU A 67 9.53 0.77 -4.22
C LEU A 67 10.61 1.40 -5.11
N LYS A 68 10.25 2.36 -5.96
CA LYS A 68 11.19 3.05 -6.86
C LYS A 68 12.06 4.06 -6.11
N GLU A 69 11.49 4.76 -5.15
CA GLU A 69 12.16 5.80 -4.37
C GLU A 69 12.82 5.28 -3.10
N HIS A 70 12.65 3.99 -2.80
CA HIS A 70 13.15 3.36 -1.57
C HIS A 70 12.68 4.12 -0.32
N GLU A 71 11.38 4.41 -0.25
CA GLU A 71 10.78 5.06 0.92
C GLU A 71 10.55 4.05 2.04
N PHE A 72 10.97 4.39 3.27
CA PHE A 72 10.75 3.63 4.53
C PHE A 72 10.57 4.56 5.70
#